data_AF-A0A225VUQ6-F1
#
_entry.id   AF-A0A225VUQ6-F1
#
_cell.length_a   1.000
_cell.length_b   1.000
_cell.length_c   1.000
_cell.angle_alpha   90.00
_cell.angle_beta   90.00
_cell.angle_gamma   90.00
#
_symmetry.space_group_name_H-M   'P 1'
#
loop_
_entity.id
_entity.type
_entity.pdbx_description
1 polymer ?
#
loop_
_entity_poly.entity_id
_entity_poly.type
_entity_poly.pdbx_seq_one_letter_code
_entity_poly.pdbx_strand_id
1 'polypeptide(L)' 'TEGAFTRGKFHEAFMKNVTPHLNSWPLPKSIVMMDNAKIHAYPELQAAVHACGARLIFLPHY' A
#
# COMPACT_ATOMS: atom_id res chain seq x y z
N THR A 1 -11.05 21.37 -7.50
CA THR A 1 -10.83 19.93 -7.75
C THR A 1 -11.25 19.15 -6.51
N GLU A 2 -12.56 19.04 -6.28
CA GLU A 2 -13.11 18.06 -5.34
C GLU A 2 -12.94 16.68 -5.97
N GLY A 3 -12.16 15.79 -5.34
CA GLY A 3 -11.95 14.42 -5.82
C GLY A 3 -10.50 13.94 -5.84
N ALA A 4 -9.51 14.81 -5.66
CA ALA A 4 -8.12 14.38 -5.57
C ALA A 4 -7.85 13.70 -4.21
N PHE A 5 -7.51 12.41 -4.24
CA PHE A 5 -7.07 11.67 -3.06
C PHE A 5 -5.65 12.10 -2.70
N THR A 6 -5.47 12.68 -1.50
CA THR A 6 -4.14 13.13 -1.05
C THR A 6 -3.34 11.96 -0.49
N ARG A 7 -2.00 12.10 -0.44
CA ARG A 7 -1.12 11.11 0.22
C ARG A 7 -1.58 10.79 1.65
N GLY A 8 -1.97 11.80 2.42
CA GLY A 8 -2.43 11.62 3.80
C GLY A 8 -3.72 10.78 3.88
N LYS A 9 -4.74 11.15 3.10
CA LYS A 9 -6.00 10.40 3.02
C LYS A 9 -5.79 8.96 2.54
N PHE A 10 -4.86 8.77 1.59
CA PHE A 10 -4.47 7.45 1.15
C PHE A 10 -3.83 6.61 2.25
N HIS A 11 -2.85 7.18 2.95
CA HIS A 11 -2.18 6.48 4.04
C HIS A 11 -3.18 6.08 5.15
N GLU A 12 -4.03 7.00 5.58
CA GLU A 12 -5.07 6.72 6.58
C GLU A 12 -6.01 5.59 6.14
N ALA A 13 -6.49 5.65 4.89
CA ALA A 13 -7.36 4.63 4.34
C ALA A 13 -6.65 3.27 4.20
N PHE A 14 -5.37 3.26 3.81
CA PHE A 14 -4.58 2.04 3.69
C PHE A 14 -4.36 1.39 5.06
N MET A 15 -3.94 2.17 6.05
CA MET A 15 -3.71 1.69 7.41
C MET A 15 -4.99 1.17 8.07
N LYS A 16 -6.12 1.83 7.83
CA LYS A 16 -7.42 1.44 8.40
C LYS A 16 -8.01 0.20 7.74
N ASN A 17 -7.92 0.09 6.41
CA ASN A 17 -8.72 -0.85 5.65
C ASN A 17 -7.93 -1.96 4.93
N VAL A 18 -6.60 -1.85 4.83
CA VAL A 18 -5.76 -2.84 4.13
C VAL A 18 -4.85 -3.57 5.11
N THR A 19 -4.07 -2.82 5.89
CA THR A 19 -3.09 -3.37 6.85
C THR A 19 -3.65 -4.45 7.79
N PRO A 20 -4.87 -4.32 8.36
CA PRO A 20 -5.43 -5.34 9.26
C PRO A 20 -5.73 -6.69 8.61
N HIS A 21 -5.68 -6.77 7.28
CA HIS A 21 -5.96 -7.98 6.51
C HIS A 21 -4.71 -8.64 5.93
N LEU A 22 -3.54 -8.01 6.09
CA LEU A 22 -2.29 -8.52 5.57
C LEU A 22 -1.76 -9.65 6.45
N ASN A 23 -1.20 -10.67 5.80
CA ASN A 23 -0.45 -11.74 6.46
C ASN A 23 1.00 -11.74 5.98
N SER A 24 1.87 -12.41 6.73
CA SER A 24 3.24 -12.66 6.29
C SER A 24 3.29 -13.55 5.05
N TRP A 25 4.17 -13.25 4.11
CA TRP A 25 4.42 -14.11 2.95
C TRP A 25 5.01 -15.47 3.39
N PRO A 26 4.53 -16.63 2.87
CA PRO A 26 3.64 -16.83 1.70
C PRO A 26 2.17 -17.12 2.04
N LEU A 27 1.67 -16.71 3.21
CA LEU A 27 0.27 -16.93 3.58
C LEU A 27 -0.68 -16.15 2.65
N PRO A 28 -1.98 -16.49 2.55
CA PRO A 28 -2.94 -15.71 1.79
C PRO A 28 -2.94 -14.22 2.21
N LYS A 29 -3.20 -13.32 1.26
CA LYS A 29 -3.22 -11.84 1.48
C LYS A 29 -1.88 -11.26 1.96
N SER A 30 -0.77 -11.76 1.41
CA SER A 30 0.60 -11.32 1.77
C SER A 30 1.34 -10.55 0.67
N ILE A 31 0.65 -10.21 -0.43
CA ILE A 31 1.18 -9.34 -1.49
C ILE A 31 0.23 -8.16 -1.66
N VAL A 32 0.80 -6.95 -1.66
CA VAL A 32 0.15 -5.72 -2.09
C VAL A 32 0.68 -5.37 -3.48
N MET A 33 -0.21 -5.27 -4.46
CA MET A 33 0.09 -4.79 -5.81
C MET A 33 -0.45 -3.37 -6.00
N MET A 34 0.34 -2.49 -6.61
CA MET A 34 -0.03 -1.08 -6.73
C MET A 34 0.47 -0.48 -8.05
N ASP A 35 -0.24 0.52 -8.57
CA ASP A 35 0.20 1.31 -9.72
C ASP A 35 1.27 2.35 -9.32
N ASN A 36 1.86 3.03 -10.31
CA ASN A 36 2.96 3.98 -10.10
C ASN A 36 2.49 5.42 -9.84
N ALA A 37 1.26 5.63 -9.35
CA ALA A 37 0.79 6.98 -9.05
C ALA A 37 1.68 7.64 -7.99
N LYS A 38 2.02 8.93 -8.19
CA LYS A 38 2.97 9.67 -7.32
C LYS A 38 2.58 9.68 -5.84
N ILE A 39 1.29 9.54 -5.53
CA ILE A 39 0.78 9.50 -4.15
C ILE A 39 1.17 8.22 -3.40
N HIS A 40 1.63 7.19 -4.09
CA HIS A 40 2.05 5.91 -3.52
C HIS A 40 3.55 5.82 -3.24
N ALA A 41 4.36 6.69 -3.85
CA ALA A 41 5.81 6.70 -3.73
C ALA A 41 6.26 7.42 -2.44
N TYR A 42 6.10 6.76 -1.29
CA TYR A 42 6.60 7.27 -0.01
C TYR A 42 7.04 6.14 0.94
N PRO A 43 8.13 6.30 1.71
CA PRO A 43 8.73 5.23 2.51
C PRO A 43 7.79 4.58 3.54
N GLU A 44 6.88 5.36 4.12
CA GLU A 44 6.01 4.93 5.21
C GLU A 44 5.01 3.85 4.76
N LEU A 45 4.61 3.86 3.48
CA LEU A 45 3.75 2.81 2.92
C LEU A 45 4.47 1.47 2.84
N GLN A 46 5.69 1.48 2.31
CA GLN A 46 6.52 0.28 2.22
C GLN A 46 6.85 -0.27 3.62
N ALA A 47 7.17 0.61 4.56
CA ALA A 47 7.41 0.23 5.95
C ALA A 47 6.18 -0.45 6.58
N ALA A 48 4.98 0.07 6.35
CA ALA A 48 3.74 -0.53 6.85
C ALA A 48 3.50 -1.94 6.29
N VAL A 49 3.70 -2.14 4.98
CA VAL A 49 3.54 -3.46 4.34
C VAL A 49 4.58 -4.46 4.88
N HIS A 50 5.84 -4.04 5.00
CA HIS A 50 6.91 -4.89 5.50
C HIS A 50 6.75 -5.24 6.98
N ALA A 51 6.19 -4.34 7.80
CA ALA A 51 5.90 -4.62 9.20
C ALA A 51 4.89 -5.77 9.38
N CYS A 52 4.00 -5.98 8.40
CA CYS A 52 3.10 -7.14 8.36
C CYS A 52 3.74 -8.43 7.82
N GLY A 53 5.03 -8.41 7.45
CA GLY A 53 5.70 -9.51 6.75
C GLY A 53 5.22 -9.72 5.30
N ALA A 54 4.42 -8.77 4.78
CA ALA A 54 3.90 -8.80 3.42
C ALA A 54 4.90 -8.17 2.44
N ARG A 55 4.66 -8.38 1.14
CA ARG A 55 5.48 -7.83 0.04
C ARG A 55 4.73 -6.73 -0.69
N LEU A 56 5.44 -5.65 -1.03
CA LEU A 56 4.92 -4.59 -1.90
C LEU A 56 5.51 -4.75 -3.31
N ILE A 57 4.65 -4.79 -4.33
CA ILE A 57 5.03 -4.90 -5.75
C ILE A 57 4.37 -3.76 -6.52
N PHE A 58 5.17 -2.98 -7.23
CA PHE A 58 4.68 -1.97 -8.17
C PHE A 58 4.55 -2.57 -9.57
N LEU A 59 3.47 -2.20 -10.27
CA LEU A 59 3.27 -2.58 -11.67
C LEU A 59 4.33 -1.93 -12.57
N PRO A 60 4.65 -2.50 -13.74
CA PRO A 60 5.46 -1.81 -14.75
C PRO A 60 4.82 -0.48 -15.17
N HIS A 61 5.64 0.46 -15.66
CA HIS A 61 5.11 1.69 -16.27
C HIS A 61 4.41 1.35 -17.59
N TYR A 62 3.28 2.02 -17.85
CA TYR A 62 2.57 1.97 -19.13
C TYR A 62 3.24 2.90 -20.15
#